data_AF-A0AAW6YLC1-F1
#
_entry.id   AF-A0AAW6YLC1-F1
#
_cell.length_a   1.000
_cell.length_b   1.000
_cell.length_c   1.000
_cell.angle_alpha   90.00
_cell.angle_beta   90.00
_cell.angle_gamma   90.00
#
_symmetry.space_group_name_H-M   'P 1'
#
loop_
_entity.id
_entity.type
_entity.pdbx_description
1 polymer ?
#
loop_
_entity_poly.entity_id
_entity_poly.type
_entity_poly.pdbx_seq_one_letter_code
_entity_poly.pdbx_strand_id
1 'polypeptide(L)'
;VLNLLKKFQKELGLTYLFIAHDLSVVRFISDRIAVIYKGVIVEVAKTEELFNNPIHPYTQSLLSAVPIPDPILERKKVLKVYDANHHDYSTDKPEMVEIRPG
;
A
#
# COMPACT_ATOMS: atom_id res chain seq x y z
N VAL A 1 8.88 6.30 17.83
CA VAL A 1 10.14 5.90 17.15
C VAL A 1 10.20 6.33 15.69
N LEU A 2 9.13 6.15 14.89
CA LEU A 2 9.11 6.51 13.46
C LEU A 2 9.51 7.97 13.14
N ASN A 3 9.06 8.94 13.95
CA ASN A 3 9.46 10.35 13.79
C ASN A 3 10.97 10.58 13.92
N LEU A 4 11.63 9.80 14.78
CA LEU A 4 13.08 9.90 14.98
C LEU A 4 13.83 9.33 13.77
N LEU A 5 13.36 8.20 13.23
CA LEU A 5 13.91 7.63 12.01
C LEU A 5 13.78 8.62 10.84
N LYS A 6 12.60 9.21 10.64
CA LYS A 6 12.37 10.22 9.60
C LYS A 6 13.28 11.45 9.75
N LYS A 7 13.56 11.86 11.00
CA LYS A 7 14.52 12.95 11.28
C LYS A 7 15.94 12.57 10.83
N PHE A 8 16.43 11.39 11.23
CA PHE A 8 17.77 10.94 10.85
C PHE A 8 17.93 10.65 9.36
N GLN A 9 16.86 10.16 8.70
CA GLN A 9 16.84 10.03 7.25
C GLN A 9 17.22 11.35 6.56
N LYS A 10 16.61 12.45 7.01
CA LYS A 10 16.84 13.78 6.44
C LYS A 10 18.19 14.37 6.84
N GLU A 11 18.59 14.21 8.09
CA GLU A 11 19.86 14.77 8.60
C GLU A 11 21.09 14.05 8.03
N LEU A 12 20.99 12.75 7.77
CA LEU A 12 22.11 11.91 7.32
C LEU A 12 22.03 11.50 5.84
N GLY A 13 20.97 11.90 5.13
CA GLY A 13 20.78 11.55 3.72
C GLY A 13 20.60 10.05 3.46
N LEU A 14 19.93 9.34 4.36
CA LEU A 14 19.80 7.88 4.30
C LEU A 14 18.62 7.44 3.43
N THR A 15 18.77 6.28 2.78
CA THR A 15 17.66 5.57 2.13
C THR A 15 17.17 4.47 3.07
N TYR A 16 15.84 4.39 3.27
CA TYR A 16 15.21 3.36 4.08
C TYR A 16 14.29 2.48 3.26
N LEU A 17 14.34 1.17 3.55
CA LEU A 17 13.40 0.18 3.07
C LEU A 17 12.65 -0.37 4.28
N PHE A 18 11.34 -0.18 4.32
CA PHE A 18 10.46 -0.70 5.36
C PHE A 18 9.60 -1.84 4.81
N ILE A 19 9.51 -2.94 5.57
CA ILE A 19 8.62 -4.06 5.30
C ILE A 19 7.64 -4.14 6.47
N ALA A 20 6.36 -3.92 6.20
CA ALA A 20 5.31 -3.97 7.21
C ALA A 20 4.00 -4.51 6.61
N HIS A 21 3.11 -4.96 7.48
CA HIS A 21 1.76 -5.42 7.12
C HIS A 21 0.69 -4.34 7.33
N ASP A 22 0.98 -3.31 8.15
CA ASP A 22 0.06 -2.22 8.44
C ASP A 22 0.29 -1.03 7.49
N LEU A 23 -0.64 -0.87 6.55
CA LEU A 23 -0.59 0.22 5.57
C LEU A 23 -0.66 1.61 6.24
N SER A 24 -1.27 1.76 7.41
CA SER A 24 -1.35 3.03 8.15
C SER A 24 0.04 3.53 8.55
N VAL A 25 0.90 2.61 8.98
CA VAL A 25 2.29 2.91 9.34
C VAL A 25 3.11 3.20 8.09
N VAL A 26 2.97 2.38 7.05
CA VAL A 26 3.73 2.53 5.80
C VAL A 26 3.42 3.87 5.13
N ARG A 27 2.15 4.32 5.16
CA ARG A 27 1.74 5.63 4.63
C ARG A 27 2.49 6.80 5.27
N PHE A 28 2.78 6.72 6.56
CA PHE A 28 3.39 7.82 7.29
C PHE A 28 4.89 8.00 6.98
N ILE A 29 5.58 6.88 6.75
CA ILE A 29 7.05 6.85 6.67
C ILE A 29 7.61 6.68 5.26
N SER A 30 6.83 6.15 4.32
CA SER A 30 7.34 5.78 2.99
C SER A 30 6.93 6.79 1.93
N ASP A 31 7.82 7.06 0.97
CA ASP A 31 7.52 7.90 -0.20
C ASP A 31 6.82 7.10 -1.31
N ARG A 32 7.21 5.83 -1.45
CA ARG A 32 6.68 4.86 -2.40
C ARG A 32 6.35 3.56 -1.68
N ILE A 33 5.34 2.86 -2.17
CA ILE A 33 4.87 1.60 -1.59
C ILE A 33 4.79 0.56 -2.69
N ALA A 34 5.33 -0.63 -2.40
CA ALA A 34 5.15 -1.83 -3.21
C ALA A 34 4.29 -2.83 -2.44
N VAL A 35 3.22 -3.32 -3.07
CA VAL A 35 2.34 -4.35 -2.51
C VAL A 35 2.77 -5.70 -3.05
N ILE A 36 2.96 -6.67 -2.16
CA ILE A 36 3.35 -8.04 -2.50
C ILE A 36 2.19 -8.98 -2.20
N TYR A 37 1.89 -9.87 -3.15
CA TYR A 37 0.97 -10.98 -2.95
C TYR A 37 1.60 -12.26 -3.48
N LYS A 38 1.61 -13.33 -2.67
CA LYS A 38 2.20 -14.64 -3.00
C LYS A 38 3.62 -14.55 -3.61
N GLY A 39 4.45 -13.63 -3.09
CA GLY A 39 5.84 -13.46 -3.52
C GLY A 39 6.03 -12.64 -4.80
N VAL A 40 4.96 -12.08 -5.37
CA VAL A 40 5.01 -11.22 -6.55
C VAL A 40 4.62 -9.79 -6.16
N ILE A 41 5.34 -8.80 -6.68
CA ILE A 41 4.94 -7.39 -6.57
C ILE A 41 3.76 -7.18 -7.50
N VAL A 42 2.60 -6.86 -6.91
CA VAL A 42 1.35 -6.70 -7.65
C VAL A 42 1.00 -5.25 -7.94
N GLU A 43 1.58 -4.30 -7.21
CA GLU A 43 1.36 -2.88 -7.41
C GLU A 43 2.50 -2.06 -6.81
N VAL A 44 2.92 -1.00 -7.50
CA VAL A 44 3.90 -0.02 -6.99
C VAL A 44 3.45 1.38 -7.34
N ALA A 45 3.30 2.24 -6.35
CA ALA A 45 2.91 3.63 -6.57
C ALA A 45 3.49 4.56 -5.51
N LYS A 46 3.39 5.88 -5.75
CA LYS A 46 3.60 6.87 -4.69
C LYS A 46 2.57 6.64 -3.60
N THR A 47 2.96 6.88 -2.35
CA THR A 47 2.11 6.61 -1.18
C THR A 47 0.69 7.17 -1.34
N GLU A 48 0.54 8.46 -1.65
CA GLU A 48 -0.80 9.05 -1.79
C GLU A 48 -1.57 8.54 -3.02
N GLU A 49 -0.87 8.13 -4.08
CA GLU A 49 -1.51 7.57 -5.28
C GLU A 49 -2.08 6.18 -5.01
N LEU A 50 -1.33 5.33 -4.28
CA LEU A 50 -1.78 4.01 -3.88
C LEU A 50 -3.07 4.07 -3.05
N PHE A 51 -3.17 5.04 -2.13
CA PHE A 51 -4.33 5.18 -1.25
C PHE A 51 -5.55 5.79 -1.94
N ASN A 52 -5.34 6.71 -2.89
CA ASN A 52 -6.43 7.40 -3.57
C ASN A 52 -6.95 6.61 -4.78
N ASN A 53 -6.06 5.94 -5.52
CA ASN A 53 -6.39 5.22 -6.75
C ASN A 53 -5.74 3.81 -6.78
N PRO A 54 -6.05 2.91 -5.85
CA PRO A 54 -5.55 1.54 -5.89
C PRO A 54 -6.14 0.79 -7.09
N ILE A 55 -5.27 0.27 -7.94
CA ILE A 55 -5.67 -0.45 -9.15
C ILE A 55 -5.90 -1.92 -8.83
N HIS A 56 -4.96 -2.56 -8.13
CA HIS A 56 -4.98 -3.99 -7.99
C HIS A 56 -6.06 -4.45 -6.99
N PRO A 57 -6.93 -5.43 -7.32
CA PRO A 57 -8.03 -5.85 -6.45
C PRO A 57 -7.58 -6.26 -5.03
N TYR A 58 -6.41 -6.88 -4.92
CA TYR A 58 -5.82 -7.20 -3.62
C TYR A 58 -5.47 -5.94 -2.81
N THR A 59 -4.85 -4.93 -3.43
CA THR A 59 -4.56 -3.64 -2.78
C THR A 59 -5.84 -2.93 -2.35
N GLN A 60 -6.89 -2.96 -3.18
CA GLN A 60 -8.19 -2.40 -2.83
C GLN A 60 -8.79 -3.08 -1.60
N SER A 61 -8.66 -4.40 -1.50
CA SER A 61 -9.10 -5.16 -0.32
C SER A 61 -8.30 -4.79 0.93
N LEU A 62 -6.97 -4.74 0.83
CA LEU A 62 -6.10 -4.33 1.94
C LEU A 62 -6.43 -2.91 2.45
N LEU A 63 -6.56 -1.94 1.54
CA LEU A 63 -6.90 -0.56 1.89
C LEU A 63 -8.29 -0.45 2.49
N SER A 64 -9.25 -1.25 2.03
CA SER A 64 -10.59 -1.28 2.63
C SER A 64 -10.59 -1.80 4.08
N ALA A 65 -9.53 -2.47 4.53
CA ALA A 65 -9.38 -2.89 5.93
C ALA A 65 -8.69 -1.84 6.81
N VAL A 66 -8.07 -0.80 6.25
CA VAL A 66 -7.32 0.23 7.01
C VAL A 66 -8.27 1.11 7.85
N PRO A 67 -8.13 1.18 9.17
CA PRO A 67 -9.05 1.95 10.03
C PRO A 67 -9.09 3.43 9.66
N ILE A 68 -10.29 4.00 9.60
CA ILE A 68 -10.52 5.42 9.42
C ILE A 68 -10.63 6.07 10.80
N PRO A 69 -9.87 7.14 11.10
CA PRO A 69 -9.89 7.80 12.42
C PRO A 69 -11.27 8.35 12.83
N ASP A 70 -12.12 8.70 11.85
CA ASP A 70 -13.47 9.21 12.09
C ASP A 70 -14.45 8.05 12.34
N PRO A 71 -15.07 7.96 13.54
CA PRO A 71 -15.96 6.86 13.90
C PRO A 71 -17.27 6.83 13.10
N ILE A 72 -17.72 7.96 12.56
CA ILE A 72 -18.93 8.04 11.72
C ILE A 72 -18.62 7.46 10.33
N LEU A 73 -17.47 7.80 9.76
CA LEU A 73 -17.01 7.26 8.48
C LEU A 73 -16.68 5.78 8.59
N GLU A 74 -16.03 5.35 9.68
CA GLU A 74 -15.67 3.94 9.89
C GLU A 74 -16.89 3.04 9.94
N ARG A 75 -17.98 3.47 10.61
CA ARG A 75 -19.25 2.70 10.64
C ARG A 75 -19.90 2.51 9.28
N LYS A 76 -19.65 3.41 8.32
CA LYS A 76 -20.22 3.37 6.97
C LYS A 76 -19.31 2.69 5.95
N LYS A 77 -18.13 2.25 6.39
CA LYS A 77 -17.10 1.68 5.53
C LYS A 77 -17.53 0.31 5.02
N VAL A 78 -17.33 0.07 3.74
CA VAL A 78 -17.58 -1.22 3.10
C VAL A 78 -16.26 -1.96 2.94
N LEU A 79 -16.16 -3.14 3.55
CA LEU A 79 -15.01 -4.02 3.37
C LEU A 79 -15.09 -4.68 1.98
N LYS A 80 -14.02 -4.53 1.19
CA LYS A 80 -13.86 -5.24 -0.07
C LYS A 80 -13.18 -6.58 0.21
N VAL A 81 -13.89 -7.68 0.01
CA VAL A 81 -13.32 -9.02 0.14
C VAL A 81 -12.59 -9.37 -1.15
N TYR A 82 -11.29 -9.67 -1.05
CA TYR A 82 -10.53 -10.18 -2.17
C TYR A 82 -10.90 -11.65 -2.44
N ASP A 83 -11.38 -11.96 -3.64
CA ASP A 83 -11.61 -13.33 -4.09
C ASP A 83 -10.50 -13.76 -5.05
N ALA A 84 -9.69 -14.72 -4.62
CA ALA A 84 -8.59 -15.26 -5.40
C ALA A 84 -9.06 -16.14 -6.57
N ASN A 85 -10.28 -16.69 -6.54
CA ASN A 85 -10.79 -17.55 -7.60
C ASN A 85 -11.23 -16.77 -8.84
N HIS A 86 -11.44 -15.46 -8.71
CA HIS A 86 -11.78 -14.56 -9.81
C HIS A 86 -10.54 -13.97 -10.53
N HIS A 87 -9.33 -14.16 -9.98
CA HIS A 87 -8.09 -13.64 -10.54
C HIS A 87 -7.02 -14.74 -10.56
N ASP A 88 -6.86 -15.36 -11.73
CA ASP A 88 -5.81 -16.35 -11.95
C ASP A 88 -4.49 -15.67 -12.32
N TYR A 89 -3.64 -15.40 -11.33
CA TYR A 89 -2.29 -14.83 -11.57
C TYR A 89 -1.32 -15.76 -12.30
N SER A 90 -1.71 -17.00 -12.62
CA SER A 90 -0.93 -17.85 -13.51
C SER A 90 -1.11 -17.45 -14.98
N THR A 91 -2.26 -16.88 -15.33
CA THR A 91 -2.60 -16.36 -16.66
C THR A 91 -2.53 -14.83 -16.73
N ASP A 92 -3.00 -14.14 -15.69
CA ASP A 92 -3.04 -12.67 -15.57
C ASP A 92 -1.88 -12.19 -14.68
N LYS A 93 -0.66 -12.30 -15.21
CA LYS A 93 0.56 -12.01 -14.44
C LYS A 93 0.55 -10.54 -13.98
N PRO A 94 0.80 -10.26 -12.68
CA PRO A 94 0.97 -8.89 -12.24
C PRO A 94 2.20 -8.31 -12.92
N GLU A 95 1.98 -7.31 -13.77
CA GLU A 95 3.06 -6.52 -14.34
C GLU A 95 3.39 -5.37 -13.39
N MET A 96 4.69 -5.04 -13.29
CA MET A 96 5.13 -3.87 -12.55
C MET A 96 4.69 -2.62 -13.33
N VAL A 97 3.48 -2.14 -13.06
CA VAL A 97 2.96 -0.92 -13.70
C VAL A 97 3.33 0.27 -12.81
N GLU A 98 4.24 1.11 -13.28
CA GLU A 98 4.50 2.41 -12.69
C GLU A 98 3.49 3.42 -13.25
N ILE A 99 2.55 3.89 -12.42
CA ILE A 99 1.45 4.75 -12.87
C ILE A 99 1.96 6.12 -13.37
N ARG A 100 3.10 6.59 -12.81
CA ARG A 100 3.81 7.79 -13.27
C ARG A 100 5.32 7.63 -13.11
N PRO A 101 6.14 7.93 -14.14
CA PRO A 101 7.59 7.90 -14.00
C PRO A 101 8.02 8.83 -12.86
N GLY A 102 8.90 8.29 -12.01
CA GLY A 102 9.49 8.99 -10.86
C GLY A 102 10.43 10.10 -11.26
#